data_AF-A0A7J7IF60-F1
#
_entry.id   AF-A0A7J7IF60-F1
#
_cell.length_a   1.000
_cell.length_b   1.000
_cell.length_c   1.000
_cell.angle_alpha   90.00
_cell.angle_beta   90.00
_cell.angle_gamma   90.00
#
_symmetry.space_group_name_H-M   'P 1'
#
loop_
_entity.id
_entity.type
_entity.pdbx_description
1 polymer ?
#
loop_
_entity_poly.entity_id
_entity_poly.type
_entity_poly.pdbx_seq_one_letter_code
_entity_poly.pdbx_strand_id
1 'polypeptide(L)'
;MNESERMQFLSETLRGRRPLIPRDGIPDAGATVQNVLQTFEVCARISRELSTTALGAYIISMCMEPSDVLCVEVLQREFAPKRAQRVVPLLETIGALQRAAELLAALFEEPWYREHLREVHNNVQEVMIGYSDSGKDGGRITSAWELYLCQERLAQTAQKYGVHLRFFHGRGGTVGRGGGPQHLAIMSQPPDTINKYLRVTIQGEVIQQDFGMPALADRTLETYTTAVLRQELMPFRNVQPKWRLVMDRMSQVSCERYRAIVYKRPDFVQYYRHATPEPELGILNIGSRPQKRREGGVETLRAIPWVFSWSQNRLQLPVWLGLGDAIEDIFERGDGDELGIMYKEWPFFRSFMDLIEMVLAKADAHIAAKYDEVLVPDGPMHAIGAELRRLLQHTITLVMRVSGSRRLLDNDRPQQRAIDARRPWLTPMNLAQVRALKLMRACSSENKEPDAVVTDLFVISVKALAAGLQNTG
;
A
#
# COMPACT_ATOMS: atom_id res chain seq x y z
N MET A 1 -22.45 -18.61 -11.60
CA MET A 1 -21.94 -19.45 -10.51
C MET A 1 -21.70 -18.58 -9.30
N ASN A 2 -22.37 -18.88 -8.18
CA ASN A 2 -22.03 -18.38 -6.85
C ASN A 2 -20.69 -18.98 -6.38
N GLU A 3 -20.17 -18.55 -5.22
CA GLU A 3 -18.85 -19.00 -4.77
C GLU A 3 -18.77 -20.51 -4.52
N SER A 4 -19.79 -21.09 -3.89
CA SER A 4 -19.86 -22.54 -3.64
C SER A 4 -19.86 -23.36 -4.94
N GLU A 5 -20.62 -22.91 -5.95
CA GLU A 5 -20.66 -23.54 -7.28
C GLU A 5 -19.30 -23.46 -7.99
N ARG A 6 -18.58 -22.34 -7.85
CA ARG A 6 -17.23 -22.17 -8.39
C ARG A 6 -16.23 -23.09 -7.70
N MET A 7 -16.24 -23.10 -6.37
CA MET A 7 -15.37 -23.96 -5.57
C MET A 7 -15.58 -25.43 -5.91
N GLN A 8 -16.85 -25.88 -6.02
CA GLN A 8 -17.17 -27.24 -6.42
C GLN A 8 -16.63 -27.56 -7.83
N PHE A 9 -16.94 -26.73 -8.82
CA PHE A 9 -16.49 -26.93 -10.20
C PHE A 9 -14.95 -26.99 -10.31
N LEU A 10 -14.25 -26.07 -9.65
CA LEU A 10 -12.78 -26.01 -9.66
C LEU A 10 -12.17 -27.22 -8.93
N SER A 11 -12.74 -27.64 -7.80
CA SER A 11 -12.27 -28.79 -7.04
C SER A 11 -12.46 -30.11 -7.80
N GLU A 12 -13.62 -30.30 -8.43
CA GLU A 12 -13.88 -31.43 -9.33
C GLU A 12 -12.91 -31.42 -10.52
N THR A 13 -12.69 -30.24 -11.10
CA THR A 13 -11.74 -30.07 -12.18
C THR A 13 -10.35 -30.51 -11.74
N LEU A 14 -9.85 -30.00 -10.61
CA LEU A 14 -8.51 -30.25 -10.05
C LEU A 14 -8.25 -31.73 -9.71
N ARG A 15 -9.27 -32.44 -9.18
CA ARG A 15 -9.21 -33.89 -8.90
C ARG A 15 -9.30 -34.73 -10.17
N GLY A 16 -9.98 -34.22 -11.20
CA GLY A 16 -10.12 -34.88 -12.50
C GLY A 16 -8.79 -34.99 -13.25
N ARG A 17 -8.68 -36.02 -14.10
CA ARG A 17 -7.52 -36.21 -15.01
C ARG A 17 -7.76 -35.73 -16.44
N ARG A 18 -9.00 -35.32 -16.75
CA ARG A 18 -9.38 -34.83 -18.07
C ARG A 18 -8.79 -33.42 -18.25
N PRO A 19 -8.00 -33.17 -19.31
CA PRO A 19 -7.54 -31.82 -19.65
C PRO A 19 -8.74 -30.90 -19.88
N LEU A 20 -8.69 -29.70 -19.31
CA LEU A 20 -9.68 -28.65 -19.54
C LEU A 20 -9.36 -27.88 -20.81
N ILE A 21 -8.08 -27.61 -21.05
CA ILE A 21 -7.61 -26.90 -22.24
C ILE A 21 -7.13 -27.93 -23.28
N PRO A 22 -7.60 -27.86 -24.54
CA PRO A 22 -7.12 -28.74 -25.61
C PRO A 22 -5.59 -28.68 -25.75
N ARG A 23 -4.95 -29.84 -25.92
CA ARG A 23 -3.48 -29.91 -26.08
C ARG A 23 -2.99 -29.38 -27.42
N ASP A 24 -3.90 -29.29 -28.40
CA ASP A 24 -3.59 -28.91 -29.78
C ASP A 24 -3.54 -27.38 -29.99
N GLY A 25 -3.76 -26.60 -28.94
CA GLY A 25 -3.57 -25.15 -28.97
C GLY A 25 -4.44 -24.41 -27.96
N ILE A 26 -4.03 -23.17 -27.67
CA ILE A 26 -4.83 -22.23 -26.88
C ILE A 26 -6.13 -21.95 -27.65
N PRO A 27 -7.31 -22.06 -27.01
CA PRO A 27 -8.59 -21.80 -27.66
C PRO A 27 -8.64 -20.40 -28.27
N ASP A 28 -9.34 -20.25 -29.39
CA ASP A 28 -9.65 -18.93 -29.90
C ASP A 28 -10.58 -18.20 -28.91
N ALA A 29 -10.10 -17.09 -28.37
CA ALA A 29 -10.70 -16.37 -27.27
C ALA A 29 -10.31 -14.90 -27.36
N GLY A 30 -11.02 -14.03 -26.65
CA GLY A 30 -10.69 -12.60 -26.62
C GLY A 30 -9.24 -12.35 -26.15
N ALA A 31 -8.63 -11.26 -26.64
CA ALA A 31 -7.22 -10.93 -26.41
C ALA A 31 -6.78 -11.01 -24.92
N THR A 32 -7.66 -10.62 -23.99
CA THR A 32 -7.39 -10.73 -22.55
C THR A 32 -7.22 -12.18 -22.10
N VAL A 33 -8.08 -13.09 -22.55
CA VAL A 33 -8.02 -14.51 -22.20
C VAL A 33 -6.78 -15.14 -22.83
N GLN A 34 -6.51 -14.85 -24.10
CA GLN A 34 -5.30 -15.32 -24.79
C GLN A 34 -4.03 -14.88 -24.06
N ASN A 35 -3.95 -13.62 -23.62
CA ASN A 35 -2.80 -13.11 -22.88
C ASN A 35 -2.58 -13.87 -21.55
N VAL A 36 -3.64 -14.19 -20.81
CA VAL A 36 -3.55 -14.99 -19.58
C VAL A 36 -3.04 -16.39 -19.88
N LEU A 37 -3.62 -17.07 -20.87
CA LEU A 37 -3.23 -18.44 -21.23
C LEU A 37 -1.79 -18.51 -21.73
N GLN A 38 -1.37 -17.58 -22.59
CA GLN A 38 0.01 -17.45 -23.06
C GLN A 38 0.98 -17.16 -21.90
N THR A 39 0.55 -16.41 -20.89
CA THR A 39 1.38 -16.16 -19.70
C THR A 39 1.66 -17.46 -18.94
N PHE A 40 0.64 -18.30 -18.72
CA PHE A 40 0.85 -19.62 -18.09
C PHE A 40 1.72 -20.54 -18.94
N GLU A 41 1.53 -20.53 -20.27
CA GLU A 41 2.40 -21.28 -21.18
C GLU A 41 3.87 -20.83 -21.07
N VAL A 42 4.14 -19.52 -21.03
CA VAL A 42 5.49 -18.98 -20.85
C VAL A 42 6.07 -19.36 -19.48
N CYS A 43 5.27 -19.30 -18.42
CA CYS A 43 5.71 -19.70 -17.07
C CYS A 43 6.07 -21.20 -17.02
N ALA A 44 5.25 -22.04 -17.65
CA ALA A 44 5.50 -23.47 -17.80
C ALA A 44 6.78 -23.74 -18.61
N ARG A 45 6.97 -23.00 -19.71
CA ARG A 45 8.16 -23.09 -20.55
C ARG A 45 9.44 -22.73 -19.79
N ILE A 46 9.45 -21.59 -19.07
CA ILE A 46 10.58 -21.17 -18.22
C ILE A 46 10.89 -22.25 -17.19
N SER A 47 9.86 -22.76 -16.52
CA SER A 47 10.03 -23.81 -15.52
C SER A 47 10.56 -25.11 -16.11
N ARG A 48 10.18 -25.43 -17.36
CA ARG A 48 10.63 -26.63 -18.10
C ARG A 48 12.09 -26.53 -18.56
N GLU A 49 12.45 -25.41 -19.17
CA GLU A 49 13.69 -25.20 -19.92
C GLU A 49 14.82 -24.61 -19.08
N LEU A 50 14.51 -23.79 -18.07
CA LEU A 50 15.51 -23.14 -17.22
C LEU A 50 15.60 -23.79 -15.84
N SER A 51 14.58 -23.59 -14.99
CA SER A 51 14.54 -24.15 -13.64
C SER A 51 13.16 -23.95 -13.01
N THR A 52 12.75 -24.89 -12.17
CA THR A 52 11.56 -24.73 -11.29
C THR A 52 11.71 -23.60 -10.28
N THR A 53 12.93 -23.08 -10.08
CA THR A 53 13.22 -21.97 -9.17
C THR A 53 13.43 -20.63 -9.88
N ALA A 54 13.38 -20.61 -11.22
CA ALA A 54 13.56 -19.38 -12.00
C ALA A 54 12.43 -18.37 -11.76
N LEU A 55 11.25 -18.87 -11.38
CA LEU A 55 10.10 -18.05 -11.00
C LEU A 55 9.81 -18.18 -9.51
N GLY A 56 9.39 -17.06 -8.91
CA GLY A 56 8.98 -17.01 -7.51
C GLY A 56 7.52 -17.43 -7.32
N ALA A 57 6.69 -16.49 -6.89
CA ALA A 57 5.26 -16.69 -6.66
C ALA A 57 4.42 -16.24 -7.86
N TYR A 58 3.25 -16.86 -8.03
CA TYR A 58 2.16 -16.31 -8.83
C TYR A 58 1.23 -15.51 -7.90
N ILE A 59 1.18 -14.19 -8.07
CA ILE A 59 0.44 -13.30 -7.16
C ILE A 59 -0.90 -12.92 -7.79
N ILE A 60 -1.99 -13.14 -7.04
CA ILE A 60 -3.35 -12.78 -7.47
C ILE A 60 -3.72 -11.44 -6.86
N SER A 61 -3.60 -10.36 -7.63
CA SER A 61 -4.08 -9.04 -7.23
C SER A 61 -5.62 -9.05 -7.11
N MET A 62 -6.17 -8.24 -6.21
CA MET A 62 -7.61 -8.16 -5.93
C MET A 62 -8.25 -9.52 -5.62
N CYS A 63 -7.54 -10.40 -4.92
CA CYS A 63 -8.09 -11.67 -4.46
C CYS A 63 -9.15 -11.41 -3.37
N MET A 64 -10.35 -11.95 -3.58
CA MET A 64 -11.50 -11.72 -2.71
C MET A 64 -12.11 -13.02 -2.19
N GLU A 65 -12.01 -14.10 -2.96
CA GLU A 65 -12.68 -15.37 -2.70
C GLU A 65 -11.71 -16.56 -2.89
N PRO A 66 -11.93 -17.70 -2.21
CA PRO A 66 -11.05 -18.87 -2.35
C PRO A 66 -11.03 -19.44 -3.77
N SER A 67 -12.10 -19.30 -4.55
CA SER A 67 -12.14 -19.71 -5.96
C SER A 67 -11.14 -18.95 -6.83
N ASP A 68 -10.73 -17.73 -6.46
CA ASP A 68 -9.70 -16.98 -7.17
C ASP A 68 -8.36 -17.74 -7.15
N VAL A 69 -8.02 -18.34 -5.99
CA VAL A 69 -6.80 -19.14 -5.81
C VAL A 69 -6.91 -20.45 -6.58
N LEU A 70 -8.01 -21.20 -6.44
CA LEU A 70 -8.18 -22.47 -7.14
C LEU A 70 -8.23 -22.32 -8.67
N CYS A 71 -8.73 -21.19 -9.17
CA CYS A 71 -8.72 -20.88 -10.61
C CYS A 71 -7.30 -20.83 -11.16
N VAL A 72 -6.37 -20.18 -10.44
CA VAL A 72 -4.96 -20.18 -10.82
C VAL A 72 -4.36 -21.57 -10.71
N GLU A 73 -4.68 -22.35 -9.68
CA GLU A 73 -4.19 -23.73 -9.57
C GLU A 73 -4.66 -24.62 -10.72
N VAL A 74 -5.90 -24.47 -11.19
CA VAL A 74 -6.39 -25.16 -12.39
C VAL A 74 -5.54 -24.79 -13.60
N LEU A 75 -5.32 -23.49 -13.83
CA LEU A 75 -4.53 -23.03 -14.98
C LEU A 75 -3.08 -23.52 -14.89
N GLN A 76 -2.44 -23.42 -13.72
CA GLN A 76 -1.10 -23.96 -13.51
C GLN A 76 -1.04 -25.46 -13.79
N ARG A 77 -2.06 -26.23 -13.38
CA ARG A 77 -2.12 -27.66 -13.66
C ARG A 77 -2.24 -27.98 -15.15
N GLU A 78 -3.00 -27.19 -15.91
CA GLU A 78 -3.14 -27.41 -17.36
C GLU A 78 -1.81 -27.21 -18.11
N PHE A 79 -0.98 -26.24 -17.69
CA PHE A 79 0.27 -25.92 -18.38
C PHE A 79 1.53 -26.55 -17.74
N ALA A 80 1.55 -26.72 -16.42
CA ALA A 80 2.73 -27.12 -15.63
C ALA A 80 2.39 -28.00 -14.40
N PRO A 81 1.75 -29.17 -14.56
CA PRO A 81 1.20 -29.97 -13.45
C PRO A 81 2.21 -30.46 -12.41
N LYS A 82 3.51 -30.50 -12.74
CA LYS A 82 4.59 -30.93 -11.83
C LYS A 82 5.49 -29.79 -11.35
N ARG A 83 5.21 -28.55 -11.75
CA ARG A 83 6.10 -27.39 -11.57
C ARG A 83 5.31 -26.13 -11.26
N ALA A 84 4.22 -26.27 -10.50
CA ALA A 84 3.38 -25.16 -10.09
C ALA A 84 4.17 -24.17 -9.22
N GLN A 85 4.05 -22.89 -9.53
CA GLN A 85 4.51 -21.82 -8.65
C GLN A 85 3.58 -21.74 -7.44
N ARG A 86 4.11 -21.29 -6.30
CA ARG A 86 3.27 -20.97 -5.14
C ARG A 86 2.28 -19.87 -5.52
N VAL A 87 0.99 -20.12 -5.30
CA VAL A 87 -0.07 -19.13 -5.51
C VAL A 87 -0.22 -18.27 -4.25
N VAL A 88 -0.16 -16.96 -4.41
CA VAL A 88 -0.15 -15.99 -3.32
C VAL A 88 -1.31 -15.02 -3.49
N PRO A 89 -2.37 -15.10 -2.66
CA PRO A 89 -3.44 -14.13 -2.67
C PRO A 89 -2.91 -12.78 -2.16
N LEU A 90 -3.17 -11.70 -2.91
CA LEU A 90 -2.87 -10.34 -2.50
C LEU A 90 -4.16 -9.66 -1.99
N LEU A 91 -4.18 -9.40 -0.68
CA LEU A 91 -5.28 -8.77 0.05
C LEU A 91 -5.09 -7.24 0.07
N GLU A 92 -5.91 -6.51 -0.69
CA GLU A 92 -5.70 -5.08 -0.95
C GLU A 92 -6.77 -4.16 -0.39
N THR A 93 -7.99 -4.65 -0.15
CA THR A 93 -9.12 -3.84 0.34
C THR A 93 -9.41 -4.14 1.81
N ILE A 94 -10.07 -3.22 2.51
CA ILE A 94 -10.46 -3.46 3.91
C ILE A 94 -11.37 -4.69 4.02
N GLY A 95 -12.32 -4.83 3.08
CA GLY A 95 -13.19 -6.00 3.02
C GLY A 95 -12.43 -7.32 2.80
N ALA A 96 -11.39 -7.32 1.96
CA ALA A 96 -10.53 -8.50 1.77
C ALA A 96 -9.76 -8.85 3.05
N LEU A 97 -9.19 -7.85 3.74
CA LEU A 97 -8.48 -8.06 5.01
C LEU A 97 -9.40 -8.63 6.10
N GLN A 98 -10.65 -8.16 6.15
CA GLN A 98 -11.64 -8.63 7.12
C GLN A 98 -12.07 -10.08 6.87
N ARG A 99 -12.21 -10.51 5.61
CA ARG A 99 -12.59 -11.88 5.23
C ARG A 99 -11.41 -12.84 5.01
N ALA A 100 -10.18 -12.36 5.15
CA ALA A 100 -8.98 -13.14 4.83
C ALA A 100 -8.88 -14.49 5.57
N ALA A 101 -9.30 -14.51 6.84
CA ALA A 101 -9.30 -15.72 7.66
C ALA A 101 -10.30 -16.77 7.16
N GLU A 102 -11.48 -16.34 6.70
CA GLU A 102 -12.50 -17.22 6.11
C GLU A 102 -12.00 -17.77 4.76
N LEU A 103 -11.38 -16.92 3.95
CA LEU A 103 -10.77 -17.31 2.67
C LEU A 103 -9.72 -18.42 2.86
N LEU A 104 -8.76 -18.23 3.77
CA LEU A 104 -7.74 -19.26 4.03
C LEU A 104 -8.33 -20.52 4.69
N ALA A 105 -9.29 -20.38 5.61
CA ALA A 105 -9.93 -21.53 6.21
C ALA A 105 -10.63 -22.40 5.16
N ALA A 106 -11.40 -21.78 4.24
CA ALA A 106 -12.05 -22.48 3.15
C ALA A 106 -11.05 -23.19 2.22
N LEU A 107 -9.91 -22.55 1.92
CA LEU A 107 -8.83 -23.18 1.16
C LEU A 107 -8.22 -24.38 1.90
N PHE A 108 -7.97 -24.26 3.20
CA PHE A 108 -7.38 -25.34 3.99
C PHE A 108 -8.36 -26.50 4.26
N GLU A 109 -9.67 -26.23 4.18
CA GLU A 109 -10.72 -27.24 4.25
C GLU A 109 -10.92 -27.98 2.93
N GLU A 110 -10.57 -27.38 1.79
CA GLU A 110 -10.65 -28.03 0.48
C GLU A 110 -9.60 -29.15 0.36
N PRO A 111 -10.02 -30.44 0.27
CA PRO A 111 -9.09 -31.57 0.33
C PRO A 111 -7.97 -31.54 -0.70
N TRP A 112 -8.28 -31.13 -1.95
CA TRP A 112 -7.25 -31.07 -3.00
C TRP A 112 -6.19 -30.04 -2.66
N TYR A 113 -6.59 -28.85 -2.20
CA TYR A 113 -5.67 -27.77 -1.88
C TYR A 113 -4.81 -28.12 -0.65
N ARG A 114 -5.42 -28.76 0.35
CA ARG A 114 -4.71 -29.20 1.56
C ARG A 114 -3.61 -30.21 1.24
N GLU A 115 -3.89 -31.18 0.38
CA GLU A 115 -2.91 -32.16 -0.12
C GLU A 115 -1.84 -31.46 -0.96
N HIS A 116 -2.25 -30.60 -1.90
CA HIS A 116 -1.35 -29.84 -2.75
C HIS A 116 -0.33 -29.03 -1.94
N LEU A 117 -0.79 -28.30 -0.92
CA LEU A 117 0.09 -27.56 -0.03
C LEU A 117 1.11 -28.47 0.66
N ARG A 118 0.70 -29.63 1.19
CA ARG A 118 1.61 -30.57 1.89
C ARG A 118 2.68 -31.12 0.95
N GLU A 119 2.24 -31.68 -0.17
CA GLU A 119 3.10 -32.46 -1.06
C GLU A 119 3.96 -31.59 -1.98
N VAL A 120 3.44 -30.43 -2.42
CA VAL A 120 4.10 -29.59 -3.43
C VAL A 120 4.75 -28.35 -2.81
N HIS A 121 4.18 -27.81 -1.74
CA HIS A 121 4.63 -26.56 -1.13
C HIS A 121 5.12 -26.71 0.31
N ASN A 122 5.46 -27.93 0.74
CA ASN A 122 5.98 -28.24 2.09
C ASN A 122 5.10 -27.69 3.21
N ASN A 123 3.78 -27.72 2.99
CA ASN A 123 2.76 -27.23 3.89
C ASN A 123 2.91 -25.72 4.22
N VAL A 124 3.44 -24.94 3.28
CA VAL A 124 3.64 -23.49 3.40
C VAL A 124 2.61 -22.73 2.57
N GLN A 125 1.85 -21.85 3.23
CA GLN A 125 1.03 -20.83 2.57
C GLN A 125 1.73 -19.48 2.65
N GLU A 126 1.81 -18.76 1.53
CA GLU A 126 2.26 -17.37 1.54
C GLU A 126 1.08 -16.45 1.19
N VAL A 127 0.91 -15.35 1.91
CA VAL A 127 -0.12 -14.32 1.66
C VAL A 127 0.54 -12.97 1.49
N MET A 128 0.14 -12.21 0.48
CA MET A 128 0.61 -10.85 0.28
C MET A 128 -0.40 -9.85 0.86
N ILE A 129 0.11 -8.85 1.58
CA ILE A 129 -0.72 -7.79 2.17
C ILE A 129 -0.41 -6.43 1.55
N GLY A 130 -1.46 -5.74 1.09
CA GLY A 130 -1.40 -4.45 0.40
C GLY A 130 -1.74 -3.27 1.32
N TYR A 131 -0.77 -2.38 1.55
CA TYR A 131 -0.93 -1.22 2.45
C TYR A 131 -1.54 0.00 1.75
N SER A 132 -1.03 0.39 0.58
CA SER A 132 -1.47 1.64 -0.08
C SER A 132 -2.88 1.55 -0.64
N ASP A 133 -3.31 0.40 -1.15
CA ASP A 133 -4.67 0.21 -1.68
C ASP A 133 -5.73 0.20 -0.55
N SER A 134 -5.44 -0.41 0.60
CA SER A 134 -6.34 -0.38 1.77
C SER A 134 -6.37 1.01 2.41
N GLY A 135 -5.24 1.74 2.39
CA GLY A 135 -5.18 3.14 2.82
C GLY A 135 -6.03 4.06 1.93
N LYS A 136 -6.09 3.79 0.62
CA LYS A 136 -6.96 4.52 -0.31
C LYS A 136 -8.45 4.26 -0.04
N ASP A 137 -8.81 3.05 0.40
CA ASP A 137 -10.19 2.61 0.67
C ASP A 137 -10.81 3.25 1.94
N GLY A 138 -10.07 3.31 3.05
CA GLY A 138 -10.61 3.77 4.33
C GLY A 138 -9.67 4.60 5.21
N GLY A 139 -8.62 5.18 4.63
CA GLY A 139 -7.65 5.98 5.37
C GLY A 139 -6.55 5.14 6.03
N ARG A 140 -5.46 5.82 6.42
CA ARG A 140 -4.21 5.15 6.81
C ARG A 140 -4.27 4.44 8.16
N ILE A 141 -4.97 5.00 9.16
CA ILE A 141 -5.15 4.33 10.46
C ILE A 141 -5.90 3.02 10.28
N THR A 142 -7.07 3.08 9.63
CA THR A 142 -7.93 1.93 9.36
C THR A 142 -7.18 0.83 8.63
N SER A 143 -6.46 1.20 7.57
CA SER A 143 -5.59 0.27 6.84
C SER A 143 -4.56 -0.40 7.74
N ALA A 144 -3.80 0.37 8.53
CA ALA A 144 -2.77 -0.17 9.40
C ALA A 144 -3.36 -1.09 10.48
N TRP A 145 -4.51 -0.72 11.05
CA TRP A 145 -5.17 -1.51 12.10
C TRP A 145 -5.78 -2.80 11.55
N GLU A 146 -6.49 -2.74 10.44
CA GLU A 146 -7.05 -3.92 9.78
C GLU A 146 -5.95 -4.88 9.29
N LEU A 147 -4.80 -4.36 8.87
CA LEU A 147 -3.64 -5.18 8.53
C LEU A 147 -3.04 -5.88 9.75
N TYR A 148 -2.99 -5.21 10.90
CA TYR A 148 -2.56 -5.82 12.16
C TYR A 148 -3.50 -6.98 12.54
N LEU A 149 -4.81 -6.70 12.59
CA LEU A 149 -5.85 -7.69 12.91
C LEU A 149 -5.93 -8.83 11.90
N CYS A 150 -5.77 -8.54 10.60
CA CYS A 150 -5.73 -9.55 9.54
C CYS A 150 -4.57 -10.52 9.76
N GLN A 151 -3.37 -10.01 10.02
CA GLN A 151 -2.20 -10.86 10.24
C GLN A 151 -2.36 -11.76 11.47
N GLU A 152 -2.89 -11.24 12.59
CA GLU A 152 -3.20 -12.06 13.77
C GLU A 152 -4.21 -13.17 13.46
N ARG A 153 -5.33 -12.83 12.81
CA ARG A 153 -6.37 -13.80 12.45
C ARG A 153 -5.83 -14.86 11.50
N LEU A 154 -5.04 -14.47 10.50
CA LEU A 154 -4.44 -15.40 9.55
C LEU A 154 -3.43 -16.34 10.22
N ALA A 155 -2.60 -15.83 11.14
CA ALA A 155 -1.67 -16.67 11.91
C ALA A 155 -2.42 -17.70 12.76
N GLN A 156 -3.48 -17.28 13.45
CA GLN A 156 -4.35 -18.18 14.24
C GLN A 156 -5.03 -19.23 13.36
N THR A 157 -5.57 -18.84 12.21
CA THR A 157 -6.15 -19.78 11.23
C THR A 157 -5.11 -20.78 10.77
N ALA A 158 -3.93 -20.33 10.34
CA ALA A 158 -2.87 -21.22 9.89
C ALA A 158 -2.43 -22.21 10.99
N GLN A 159 -2.31 -21.75 12.24
CA GLN A 159 -2.03 -22.60 13.39
C GLN A 159 -3.10 -23.68 13.59
N LYS A 160 -4.39 -23.32 13.51
CA LYS A 160 -5.53 -24.25 13.63
C LYS A 160 -5.45 -25.40 12.62
N TYR A 161 -5.05 -25.13 11.37
CA TYR A 161 -4.92 -26.15 10.32
C TYR A 161 -3.50 -26.77 10.21
N GLY A 162 -2.59 -26.37 11.10
CA GLY A 162 -1.19 -26.79 11.12
C GLY A 162 -0.46 -26.43 9.82
N VAL A 163 -0.70 -25.24 9.25
CA VAL A 163 -0.05 -24.72 8.03
C VAL A 163 1.00 -23.68 8.43
N HIS A 164 2.18 -23.71 7.78
CA HIS A 164 3.19 -22.69 8.00
C HIS A 164 2.88 -21.45 7.15
N LEU A 165 2.46 -20.37 7.79
CA LEU A 165 2.12 -19.12 7.11
C LEU A 165 3.34 -18.21 6.95
N ARG A 166 3.45 -17.58 5.78
CA ARG A 166 4.43 -16.53 5.48
C ARG A 166 3.73 -15.30 4.94
N PHE A 167 4.19 -14.12 5.36
CA PHE A 167 3.70 -12.86 4.82
C PHE A 167 4.65 -12.29 3.78
N PHE A 168 4.07 -11.77 2.71
CA PHE A 168 4.72 -10.90 1.77
C PHE A 168 4.20 -9.47 1.95
N HIS A 169 5.05 -8.59 2.47
CA HIS A 169 4.73 -7.19 2.67
C HIS A 169 4.84 -6.41 1.35
N GLY A 170 3.69 -5.91 0.87
CA GLY A 170 3.59 -5.10 -0.34
C GLY A 170 4.14 -3.66 -0.18
N ARG A 171 4.01 -2.87 -1.25
CA ARG A 171 4.34 -1.43 -1.24
C ARG A 171 3.44 -0.66 -0.26
N GLY A 172 3.94 0.45 0.28
CA GLY A 172 3.13 1.29 1.16
C GLY A 172 3.30 1.03 2.66
N GLY A 173 3.91 -0.09 3.06
CA GLY A 173 4.09 -0.43 4.47
C GLY A 173 5.23 0.34 5.14
N THR A 174 5.17 0.47 6.47
CA THR A 174 6.29 0.97 7.29
C THR A 174 7.57 0.15 7.04
N VAL A 175 7.43 -1.16 6.81
CA VAL A 175 8.52 -2.13 6.61
C VAL A 175 9.32 -1.88 5.34
N GLY A 176 8.69 -1.50 4.22
CA GLY A 176 9.34 -1.37 2.91
C GLY A 176 9.72 0.06 2.51
N ARG A 177 9.46 1.05 3.38
CA ARG A 177 9.55 2.48 3.02
C ARG A 177 10.81 3.20 3.49
N GLY A 178 11.64 2.64 4.37
CA GLY A 178 12.85 3.36 4.84
C GLY A 178 12.58 4.71 5.51
N GLY A 179 11.35 4.91 6.01
CA GLY A 179 10.80 6.22 6.42
C GLY A 179 10.51 6.40 7.89
N GLY A 180 10.38 5.31 8.62
CA GLY A 180 10.70 5.26 10.03
C GLY A 180 11.86 4.27 10.20
N PRO A 181 12.27 3.97 11.43
CA PRO A 181 13.25 2.92 11.65
C PRO A 181 12.72 1.58 11.09
N GLN A 182 13.24 1.10 9.94
CA GLN A 182 12.83 -0.17 9.32
C GLN A 182 12.88 -1.32 10.32
N HIS A 183 13.88 -1.28 11.19
CA HIS A 183 14.01 -2.18 12.33
C HIS A 183 12.76 -2.17 13.23
N LEU A 184 12.24 -0.99 13.60
CA LEU A 184 11.04 -0.88 14.44
C LEU A 184 9.80 -1.41 13.72
N ALA A 185 9.68 -1.15 12.41
CA ALA A 185 8.54 -1.62 11.61
C ALA A 185 8.44 -3.15 11.53
N ILE A 186 9.58 -3.85 11.52
CA ILE A 186 9.61 -5.32 11.59
C ILE A 186 9.30 -5.79 13.01
N MET A 187 9.91 -5.16 14.02
CA MET A 187 9.65 -5.45 15.43
C MET A 187 8.20 -5.19 15.84
N SER A 188 7.48 -4.38 15.06
CA SER A 188 6.09 -4.01 15.33
C SER A 188 5.06 -4.92 14.69
N GLN A 189 5.47 -5.94 13.93
CA GLN A 189 4.52 -6.91 13.39
C GLN A 189 3.88 -7.72 14.53
N PRO A 190 2.64 -8.21 14.36
CA PRO A 190 1.99 -9.01 15.39
C PRO A 190 2.79 -10.27 15.77
N PRO A 191 2.55 -10.82 16.97
CA PRO A 191 3.14 -12.10 17.38
C PRO A 191 2.93 -13.21 16.34
N ASP A 192 3.92 -14.10 16.21
CA ASP A 192 3.85 -15.29 15.35
C ASP A 192 3.59 -15.03 13.85
N THR A 193 3.92 -13.82 13.35
CA THR A 193 3.75 -13.47 11.92
C THR A 193 5.03 -13.51 11.10
N ILE A 194 6.19 -13.16 11.67
CA ILE A 194 7.47 -13.15 10.95
C ILE A 194 8.04 -14.57 10.82
N ASN A 195 8.02 -15.37 11.88
CA ASN A 195 8.42 -16.79 11.88
C ASN A 195 9.71 -17.08 11.10
N LYS A 196 10.78 -16.32 11.39
CA LYS A 196 12.11 -16.43 10.75
C LYS A 196 12.12 -16.17 9.23
N TYR A 197 11.08 -15.55 8.69
CA TYR A 197 10.92 -15.28 7.27
C TYR A 197 10.52 -13.82 7.04
N LEU A 198 11.28 -13.13 6.18
CA LEU A 198 10.94 -11.78 5.74
C LEU A 198 10.91 -11.75 4.22
N ARG A 199 9.75 -11.38 3.66
CA ARG A 199 9.61 -10.98 2.27
C ARG A 199 8.96 -9.62 2.22
N VAL A 200 9.71 -8.64 1.72
CA VAL A 200 9.27 -7.25 1.63
C VAL A 200 9.51 -6.71 0.22
N THR A 201 8.61 -5.85 -0.25
CA THR A 201 8.82 -5.11 -1.49
C THR A 201 9.74 -3.92 -1.23
N ILE A 202 10.92 -3.91 -1.84
CA ILE A 202 11.75 -2.70 -1.91
C ILE A 202 11.17 -1.79 -2.99
N GLN A 203 10.76 -0.59 -2.61
CA GLN A 203 10.20 0.38 -3.55
C GLN A 203 11.30 1.00 -4.42
N GLY A 204 10.97 1.28 -5.69
CA GLY A 204 11.94 1.83 -6.65
C GLY A 204 12.48 3.19 -6.21
N GLU A 205 11.65 4.00 -5.54
CA GLU A 205 12.04 5.30 -4.99
C GLU A 205 12.99 5.22 -3.77
N VAL A 206 13.17 4.04 -3.17
CA VAL A 206 14.05 3.82 -2.00
C VAL A 206 15.31 3.02 -2.37
N ILE A 207 15.37 2.39 -3.55
CA ILE A 207 16.50 1.52 -3.93
C ILE A 207 17.87 2.21 -3.83
N GLN A 208 17.95 3.48 -4.23
CA GLN A 208 19.20 4.24 -4.17
C GLN A 208 19.60 4.55 -2.72
N GLN A 209 18.63 4.77 -1.84
CA GLN A 209 18.89 5.03 -0.42
C GLN A 209 19.36 3.77 0.30
N ASP A 210 18.76 2.63 0.00
CA ASP A 210 19.00 1.38 0.72
C ASP A 210 20.18 0.58 0.13
N PHE A 211 20.43 0.69 -1.17
CA PHE A 211 21.38 -0.16 -1.91
C PHE A 211 22.29 0.60 -2.88
N GLY A 212 22.22 1.93 -2.94
CA GLY A 212 22.99 2.74 -3.90
C GLY A 212 24.49 2.75 -3.67
N MET A 213 24.96 2.31 -2.50
CA MET A 213 26.37 2.12 -2.17
C MET A 213 26.56 0.82 -1.37
N PRO A 214 27.69 0.11 -1.51
CA PRO A 214 27.94 -1.14 -0.78
C PRO A 214 27.73 -1.02 0.73
N ALA A 215 28.23 0.04 1.36
CA ALA A 215 28.05 0.26 2.80
C ALA A 215 26.58 0.49 3.22
N LEU A 216 25.76 1.08 2.34
CA LEU A 216 24.32 1.23 2.58
C LEU A 216 23.61 -0.11 2.43
N ALA A 217 23.98 -0.90 1.42
CA ALA A 217 23.45 -2.25 1.23
C ALA A 217 23.74 -3.14 2.44
N ASP A 218 24.98 -3.14 2.93
CA ASP A 218 25.37 -3.88 4.14
C ASP A 218 24.54 -3.45 5.34
N ARG A 219 24.36 -2.14 5.54
CA ARG A 219 23.55 -1.60 6.64
C ARG A 219 22.07 -1.99 6.53
N THR A 220 21.52 -2.00 5.33
CA THR A 220 20.13 -2.41 5.07
C THR A 220 19.95 -3.90 5.37
N LEU A 221 20.86 -4.74 4.90
CA LEU A 221 20.83 -6.19 5.18
C LEU A 221 21.01 -6.47 6.67
N GLU A 222 21.96 -5.81 7.33
CA GLU A 222 22.15 -5.87 8.79
C GLU A 222 20.86 -5.51 9.53
N THR A 223 20.19 -4.42 9.10
CA THR A 223 18.94 -3.94 9.72
C THR A 223 17.83 -4.98 9.59
N TYR A 224 17.63 -5.56 8.41
CA TYR A 224 16.62 -6.60 8.20
C TYR A 224 16.94 -7.88 8.98
N THR A 225 18.17 -8.37 8.91
CA THR A 225 18.58 -9.59 9.60
C THR A 225 18.45 -9.43 11.11
N THR A 226 18.97 -8.34 11.68
CA THR A 226 18.90 -8.11 13.13
C THR A 226 17.48 -7.90 13.62
N ALA A 227 16.61 -7.24 12.85
CA ALA A 227 15.21 -7.06 13.23
C ALA A 227 14.43 -8.38 13.24
N VAL A 228 14.62 -9.23 12.23
CA VAL A 228 13.98 -10.57 12.19
C VAL A 228 14.47 -11.43 13.35
N LEU A 229 15.78 -11.44 13.62
CA LEU A 229 16.35 -12.20 14.74
C LEU A 229 15.84 -11.69 16.09
N ARG A 230 15.78 -10.38 16.29
CA ARG A 230 15.26 -9.80 17.55
C ARG A 230 13.78 -10.07 17.74
N GLN A 231 12.98 -10.01 16.68
CA GLN A 231 11.55 -10.29 16.76
C GLN A 231 11.30 -11.74 17.19
N GLU A 232 12.12 -12.68 16.72
CA GLU A 232 12.05 -14.09 17.11
C GLU A 232 12.55 -14.34 18.55
N LEU A 233 13.58 -13.62 19.00
CA LEU A 233 14.23 -13.87 20.30
C LEU A 233 13.60 -13.10 21.46
N MET A 234 12.87 -12.02 21.20
CA MET A 234 12.28 -11.19 22.25
C MET A 234 10.86 -11.67 22.59
N PRO A 235 10.49 -11.75 23.88
CA PRO A 235 9.13 -12.10 24.25
C PRO A 235 8.15 -11.02 23.78
N PHE A 236 7.05 -11.45 23.16
CA PHE A 236 5.97 -10.53 22.82
C PHE A 236 5.32 -9.98 24.09
N ARG A 237 5.10 -8.66 24.10
CA ARG A 237 4.25 -8.04 25.10
C ARG A 237 2.80 -8.19 24.67
N ASN A 238 1.95 -8.72 25.54
CA ASN A 238 0.51 -8.75 25.29
C ASN A 238 -0.01 -7.32 25.12
N VAL A 239 -0.69 -7.07 24.00
CA VAL A 239 -1.37 -5.80 23.74
C VAL A 239 -2.55 -5.71 24.71
N GLN A 240 -2.63 -4.62 25.48
CA GLN A 240 -3.69 -4.43 26.46
C GLN A 240 -5.06 -4.38 25.75
N PRO A 241 -6.12 -5.01 26.29
CA PRO A 241 -7.46 -4.94 25.70
C PRO A 241 -7.95 -3.50 25.48
N LYS A 242 -7.61 -2.59 26.40
CA LYS A 242 -7.93 -1.16 26.27
C LYS A 242 -7.32 -0.53 25.01
N TRP A 243 -6.07 -0.85 24.66
CA TRP A 243 -5.41 -0.32 23.47
C TRP A 243 -6.07 -0.81 22.17
N ARG A 244 -6.60 -2.04 22.16
CA ARG A 244 -7.39 -2.54 21.04
C ARG A 244 -8.69 -1.75 20.86
N LEU A 245 -9.42 -1.50 21.95
CA LEU A 245 -10.64 -0.68 21.92
C LEU A 245 -10.37 0.76 21.44
N VAL A 246 -9.25 1.36 21.86
CA VAL A 246 -8.81 2.67 21.36
C VAL A 246 -8.55 2.61 19.86
N MET A 247 -7.82 1.60 19.37
CA MET A 247 -7.55 1.44 17.93
C MET A 247 -8.80 1.16 17.11
N ASP A 248 -9.72 0.33 17.60
CA ASP A 248 -11.01 0.06 16.96
C ASP A 248 -11.80 1.38 16.79
N ARG A 249 -11.84 2.21 17.84
CA ARG A 249 -12.50 3.50 17.80
C ARG A 249 -11.83 4.47 16.84
N MET A 250 -10.51 4.63 16.94
CA MET A 250 -9.74 5.50 16.04
C MET A 250 -9.91 5.08 14.58
N SER A 251 -9.89 3.78 14.30
CA SER A 251 -10.13 3.21 12.97
C SER A 251 -11.52 3.55 12.45
N GLN A 252 -12.56 3.40 13.28
CA GLN A 252 -13.93 3.74 12.88
C GLN A 252 -14.07 5.22 12.52
N VAL A 253 -13.66 6.12 13.44
CA VAL A 253 -13.78 7.58 13.26
C VAL A 253 -12.96 8.04 12.05
N SER A 254 -11.72 7.57 11.92
CA SER A 254 -10.85 7.92 10.79
C SER A 254 -11.44 7.46 9.46
N CYS A 255 -11.99 6.25 9.39
CA CYS A 255 -12.60 5.72 8.16
C CYS A 255 -13.82 6.55 7.74
N GLU A 256 -14.70 6.86 8.69
CA GLU A 256 -15.90 7.66 8.43
C GLU A 256 -15.53 9.06 7.91
N ARG A 257 -14.56 9.73 8.54
CA ARG A 257 -14.08 11.05 8.15
C ARG A 257 -13.37 11.05 6.80
N TYR A 258 -12.48 10.08 6.59
CA TYR A 258 -11.79 9.91 5.31
C TYR A 258 -12.81 9.71 4.17
N ARG A 259 -13.78 8.79 4.35
CA ARG A 259 -14.78 8.52 3.30
C ARG A 259 -15.76 9.66 3.10
N ALA A 260 -16.08 10.43 4.14
CA ALA A 260 -16.91 11.62 4.02
C ALA A 260 -16.31 12.65 3.06
N ILE A 261 -14.99 12.86 3.10
CA ILE A 261 -14.30 13.81 2.23
C ILE A 261 -14.00 13.18 0.86
N VAL A 262 -13.41 11.98 0.82
CA VAL A 262 -12.88 11.42 -0.43
C VAL A 262 -13.97 10.84 -1.34
N TYR A 263 -15.01 10.24 -0.77
CA TYR A 263 -16.02 9.50 -1.53
C TYR A 263 -17.41 10.12 -1.50
N LYS A 264 -17.80 10.79 -0.40
CA LYS A 264 -19.16 11.33 -0.24
C LYS A 264 -19.29 12.80 -0.67
N ARG A 265 -18.19 13.55 -0.70
CA ARG A 265 -18.20 14.97 -1.09
C ARG A 265 -18.21 15.10 -2.62
N PRO A 266 -19.27 15.65 -3.25
CA PRO A 266 -19.45 15.61 -4.71
C PRO A 266 -18.33 16.31 -5.50
N ASP A 267 -17.83 17.41 -4.96
CA ASP A 267 -16.86 18.33 -5.53
C ASP A 267 -15.40 17.92 -5.27
N PHE A 268 -15.16 16.88 -4.45
CA PHE A 268 -13.80 16.46 -4.10
C PHE A 268 -12.99 15.96 -5.30
N VAL A 269 -13.59 15.15 -6.19
CA VAL A 269 -12.87 14.59 -7.35
C VAL A 269 -12.45 15.71 -8.32
N GLN A 270 -13.30 16.72 -8.50
CA GLN A 270 -12.96 17.88 -9.33
C GLN A 270 -11.85 18.70 -8.68
N TYR A 271 -11.97 19.00 -7.38
CA TYR A 271 -10.91 19.67 -6.64
C TYR A 271 -9.58 18.92 -6.72
N TYR A 272 -9.58 17.60 -6.54
CA TYR A 272 -8.39 16.76 -6.65
C TYR A 272 -7.68 16.89 -8.00
N ARG A 273 -8.42 16.86 -9.11
CA ARG A 273 -7.87 17.00 -10.46
C ARG A 273 -7.29 18.40 -10.71
N HIS A 274 -7.84 19.42 -10.08
CA HIS A 274 -7.31 20.79 -10.16
C HIS A 274 -6.11 21.03 -9.23
N ALA A 275 -6.20 20.61 -7.97
CA ALA A 275 -5.20 20.89 -6.94
C ALA A 275 -3.94 20.00 -7.07
N THR A 276 -3.96 18.97 -7.90
CA THR A 276 -2.85 18.02 -8.09
C THR A 276 -2.53 17.84 -9.58
N PRO A 277 -1.33 17.33 -9.92
CA PRO A 277 -0.98 16.99 -11.30
C PRO A 277 -1.55 15.65 -11.78
N GLU A 278 -2.59 15.07 -11.13
CA GLU A 278 -3.13 13.75 -11.50
C GLU A 278 -3.44 13.61 -13.00
N PRO A 279 -4.16 14.56 -13.64
CA PRO A 279 -4.48 14.44 -15.06
C PRO A 279 -3.24 14.39 -15.95
N GLU A 280 -2.19 15.12 -15.57
CA GLU A 280 -0.94 15.24 -16.32
C GLU A 280 0.04 14.10 -16.04
N LEU A 281 -0.21 13.24 -15.04
CA LEU A 281 0.71 12.14 -14.75
C LEU A 281 0.89 11.22 -15.95
N GLY A 282 -0.10 11.11 -16.86
CA GLY A 282 -0.02 10.24 -18.04
C GLY A 282 1.08 10.63 -19.03
N ILE A 283 1.50 11.90 -19.00
CA ILE A 283 2.61 12.45 -19.79
C ILE A 283 3.94 11.88 -19.31
N LEU A 284 4.01 11.53 -18.04
CA LEU A 284 5.18 10.91 -17.46
C LEU A 284 5.25 9.47 -17.95
N ASN A 285 6.26 9.15 -18.77
CA ASN A 285 6.68 7.77 -19.05
C ASN A 285 7.27 7.07 -17.79
N ILE A 286 6.74 7.37 -16.60
CA ILE A 286 7.22 6.93 -15.28
C ILE A 286 6.59 5.56 -14.89
N GLY A 287 5.74 4.98 -15.74
CA GLY A 287 5.27 3.61 -15.57
C GLY A 287 4.87 2.97 -16.89
N SER A 288 5.14 1.67 -17.04
CA SER A 288 4.71 0.85 -18.18
C SER A 288 3.20 0.54 -18.19
N ARG A 289 2.42 1.13 -17.26
CA ARG A 289 1.03 0.75 -17.00
C ARG A 289 0.11 1.98 -17.01
N PRO A 290 -1.13 1.86 -17.54
CA PRO A 290 -2.12 2.93 -17.49
C PRO A 290 -2.51 3.27 -16.05
N GLN A 291 -2.85 4.53 -15.82
CA GLN A 291 -3.02 5.13 -14.48
C GLN A 291 -4.34 4.77 -13.82
N LYS A 292 -5.37 4.53 -14.64
CA LYS A 292 -6.72 4.14 -14.23
C LYS A 292 -7.02 2.72 -14.70
N ARG A 293 -7.89 2.02 -13.98
CA ARG A 293 -8.44 0.74 -14.45
C ARG A 293 -9.59 0.96 -15.44
N ARG A 294 -10.38 2.03 -15.25
CA ARG A 294 -11.51 2.52 -16.10
C ARG A 294 -11.74 4.03 -15.81
N GLU A 295 -12.54 4.73 -16.62
CA GLU A 295 -13.01 6.08 -16.25
C GLU A 295 -13.88 6.03 -14.98
N GLY A 296 -13.71 7.00 -14.07
CA GLY A 296 -14.47 7.06 -12.80
C GLY A 296 -13.84 7.98 -11.73
N GLY A 297 -14.28 7.80 -10.48
CA GLY A 297 -13.82 8.54 -9.30
C GLY A 297 -12.54 7.96 -8.67
N VAL A 298 -12.32 8.22 -7.37
CA VAL A 298 -11.11 7.76 -6.64
C VAL A 298 -11.02 6.24 -6.55
N GLU A 299 -12.14 5.53 -6.64
CA GLU A 299 -12.24 4.09 -6.69
C GLU A 299 -11.55 3.47 -7.93
N THR A 300 -11.52 4.17 -9.06
CA THR A 300 -10.91 3.66 -10.31
C THR A 300 -9.43 4.01 -10.46
N LEU A 301 -8.94 4.94 -9.63
CA LEU A 301 -7.54 5.30 -9.48
C LEU A 301 -6.75 4.21 -8.76
N ARG A 302 -5.56 3.92 -9.27
CA ARG A 302 -4.58 3.05 -8.60
C ARG A 302 -3.95 3.79 -7.41
N ALA A 303 -3.48 3.04 -6.41
CA ALA A 303 -2.87 3.64 -5.22
C ALA A 303 -1.61 4.48 -5.49
N ILE A 304 -0.79 4.13 -6.50
CA ILE A 304 0.42 4.89 -6.84
C ILE A 304 0.08 6.31 -7.33
N PRO A 305 -0.74 6.51 -8.40
CA PRO A 305 -1.20 7.85 -8.79
C PRO A 305 -1.84 8.64 -7.65
N TRP A 306 -2.63 7.97 -6.79
CA TRP A 306 -3.26 8.60 -5.63
C TRP A 306 -2.22 9.21 -4.67
N VAL A 307 -1.29 8.42 -4.15
CA VAL A 307 -0.26 8.93 -3.23
C VAL A 307 0.69 9.91 -3.93
N PHE A 308 1.06 9.62 -5.17
CA PHE A 308 2.03 10.42 -5.91
C PHE A 308 1.53 11.83 -6.19
N SER A 309 0.30 11.98 -6.67
CA SER A 309 -0.32 13.29 -6.97
C SER A 309 -0.38 14.21 -5.74
N TRP A 310 -0.79 13.70 -4.58
CA TRP A 310 -0.79 14.45 -3.32
C TRP A 310 0.61 14.69 -2.72
N SER A 311 1.58 13.86 -3.09
CA SER A 311 2.98 14.11 -2.73
C SER A 311 3.53 15.32 -3.49
N GLN A 312 3.18 15.43 -4.77
CA GLN A 312 3.64 16.54 -5.63
C GLN A 312 3.14 17.90 -5.13
N ASN A 313 1.87 18.03 -4.73
CA ASN A 313 1.32 19.29 -4.23
C ASN A 313 1.63 19.58 -2.74
N ARG A 314 2.40 18.71 -2.08
CA ARG A 314 2.84 18.84 -0.68
C ARG A 314 1.76 18.77 0.38
N LEU A 315 0.52 18.39 0.03
CA LEU A 315 -0.54 18.21 1.03
C LEU A 315 -0.45 16.84 1.71
N GLN A 316 0.09 15.81 1.05
CA GLN A 316 0.24 14.45 1.62
C GLN A 316 -1.08 13.85 2.15
N LEU A 317 -2.21 14.29 1.60
CA LEU A 317 -3.57 14.00 2.08
C LEU A 317 -3.83 12.50 2.40
N PRO A 318 -3.41 11.53 1.56
CA PRO A 318 -3.75 10.12 1.77
C PRO A 318 -3.25 9.51 3.07
N VAL A 319 -2.26 10.12 3.72
CA VAL A 319 -1.59 9.55 4.89
C VAL A 319 -2.19 10.00 6.21
N TRP A 320 -2.65 11.25 6.30
CA TRP A 320 -3.07 11.84 7.58
C TRP A 320 -4.57 12.12 7.66
N LEU A 321 -5.30 12.11 6.54
CA LEU A 321 -6.72 12.44 6.54
C LEU A 321 -7.52 11.48 7.46
N GLY A 322 -8.26 12.06 8.41
CA GLY A 322 -9.04 11.35 9.43
C GLY A 322 -8.29 11.04 10.73
N LEU A 323 -6.95 11.19 10.76
CA LEU A 323 -6.16 10.96 11.98
C LEU A 323 -6.39 12.02 13.05
N GLY A 324 -6.46 13.30 12.66
CA GLY A 324 -6.76 14.39 13.59
C GLY A 324 -8.07 14.14 14.33
N ASP A 325 -9.16 13.90 13.59
CA ASP A 325 -10.48 13.61 14.16
C ASP A 325 -10.47 12.37 15.08
N ALA A 326 -9.74 11.32 14.70
CA ALA A 326 -9.63 10.10 15.49
C ALA A 326 -8.88 10.32 16.81
N ILE A 327 -7.80 11.11 16.81
CA ILE A 327 -7.07 11.47 18.03
C ILE A 327 -7.94 12.36 18.92
N GLU A 328 -8.63 13.35 18.33
CA GLU A 328 -9.50 14.28 19.06
C GLU A 328 -10.64 13.54 19.77
N ASP A 329 -11.32 12.59 19.11
CA ASP A 329 -12.38 11.77 19.73
C ASP A 329 -11.88 11.01 20.97
N ILE A 330 -10.64 10.50 20.95
CA ILE A 330 -10.05 9.82 22.12
C ILE A 330 -9.74 10.81 23.26
N PHE A 331 -9.27 12.01 22.95
CA PHE A 331 -9.06 13.06 23.96
C PHE A 331 -10.37 13.50 24.59
N GLU A 332 -11.43 13.72 23.80
CA GLU A 332 -12.75 14.13 24.29
C GLU A 332 -13.39 13.07 25.22
N ARG A 333 -13.07 11.80 25.01
CA ARG A 333 -13.51 10.68 25.85
C ARG A 333 -12.72 10.52 27.15
N GLY A 334 -11.65 11.29 27.35
CA GLY A 334 -10.80 11.21 28.53
C GLY A 334 -9.71 10.13 28.47
N ASP A 335 -9.52 9.47 27.33
CA ASP A 335 -8.50 8.43 27.12
C ASP A 335 -7.23 8.97 26.43
N GLY A 336 -7.07 10.29 26.33
CA GLY A 336 -5.93 10.92 25.64
C GLY A 336 -4.55 10.52 26.18
N ASP A 337 -4.43 10.26 27.49
CA ASP A 337 -3.18 9.82 28.11
C ASP A 337 -2.77 8.41 27.64
N GLU A 338 -3.73 7.56 27.28
CA GLU A 338 -3.45 6.22 26.71
C GLU A 338 -2.68 6.32 25.41
N LEU A 339 -2.95 7.32 24.56
CA LEU A 339 -2.24 7.49 23.29
C LEU A 339 -0.74 7.72 23.53
N GLY A 340 -0.39 8.50 24.56
CA GLY A 340 1.00 8.72 24.96
C GLY A 340 1.67 7.47 25.53
N ILE A 341 0.91 6.65 26.27
CA ILE A 341 1.39 5.35 26.79
C ILE A 341 1.59 4.36 25.64
N MET A 342 0.61 4.22 24.75
CA MET A 342 0.67 3.39 23.54
C MET A 342 1.87 3.78 22.68
N TYR A 343 2.16 5.07 22.51
CA TYR A 343 3.32 5.54 21.73
C TYR A 343 4.65 5.11 22.36
N LYS A 344 4.74 5.06 23.70
CA LYS A 344 5.96 4.65 24.41
C LYS A 344 6.11 3.13 24.48
N GLU A 345 5.01 2.41 24.69
CA GLU A 345 5.04 1.01 25.11
C GLU A 345 4.62 0.01 24.03
N TRP A 346 3.89 0.45 23.00
CA TRP A 346 3.41 -0.43 21.94
C TRP A 346 4.15 -0.16 20.60
N PRO A 347 5.07 -1.06 20.18
CA PRO A 347 5.87 -0.85 18.97
C PRO A 347 5.06 -0.61 17.69
N PHE A 348 3.88 -1.21 17.57
CA PHE A 348 2.96 -0.98 16.44
C PHE A 348 2.49 0.46 16.38
N PHE A 349 1.91 0.97 17.48
CA PHE A 349 1.42 2.33 17.53
C PHE A 349 2.56 3.34 17.38
N ARG A 350 3.71 3.08 18.00
CA ARG A 350 4.93 3.89 17.81
C ARG A 350 5.37 3.94 16.35
N SER A 351 5.54 2.79 15.71
CA SER A 351 5.97 2.71 14.31
C SER A 351 4.99 3.42 13.37
N PHE A 352 3.69 3.29 13.64
CA PHE A 352 2.64 3.99 12.91
C PHE A 352 2.78 5.52 13.06
N MET A 353 2.83 6.02 14.29
CA MET A 353 2.92 7.45 14.57
C MET A 353 4.23 8.06 14.04
N ASP A 354 5.36 7.36 14.16
CA ASP A 354 6.65 7.82 13.62
C ASP A 354 6.60 7.96 12.08
N LEU A 355 5.93 7.03 11.38
CA LEU A 355 5.72 7.16 9.93
C LEU A 355 4.85 8.37 9.60
N ILE A 356 3.76 8.59 10.34
CA ILE A 356 2.91 9.77 10.15
C ILE A 356 3.71 11.04 10.39
N GLU A 357 4.47 11.12 11.48
CA GLU A 357 5.25 12.29 11.86
C GLU A 357 6.28 12.65 10.77
N MET A 358 6.92 11.65 10.16
CA MET A 358 7.82 11.83 9.01
C MET A 358 7.09 12.40 7.79
N VAL A 359 5.90 11.88 7.45
CA VAL A 359 5.15 12.38 6.30
C VAL A 359 4.64 13.80 6.53
N LEU A 360 4.16 14.09 7.75
CA LEU A 360 3.76 15.44 8.15
C LEU A 360 4.94 16.42 8.09
N ALA A 361 6.14 15.98 8.45
CA ALA A 361 7.35 16.81 8.33
C ALA A 361 7.65 17.18 6.87
N LYS A 362 7.22 16.38 5.89
CA LYS A 362 7.38 16.65 4.45
C LYS A 362 6.23 17.47 3.85
N ALA A 363 5.11 17.58 4.54
CA ALA A 363 3.97 18.38 4.10
C ALA A 363 4.28 19.88 4.16
N ASP A 364 3.60 20.67 3.33
CA ASP A 364 3.72 22.12 3.29
C ASP A 364 2.40 22.76 2.87
N ALA A 365 1.67 23.30 3.85
CA ALA A 365 0.37 23.92 3.62
C ALA A 365 0.45 25.21 2.78
N HIS A 366 1.59 25.94 2.82
CA HIS A 366 1.77 27.16 2.04
C HIS A 366 1.95 26.84 0.56
N ILE A 367 2.74 25.81 0.26
CA ILE A 367 2.88 25.32 -1.10
C ILE A 367 1.54 24.76 -1.61
N ALA A 368 0.85 23.94 -0.82
CA ALA A 368 -0.48 23.44 -1.20
C ALA A 368 -1.47 24.59 -1.48
N ALA A 369 -1.44 25.67 -0.69
CA ALA A 369 -2.24 26.87 -0.95
C ALA A 369 -1.87 27.54 -2.28
N LYS A 370 -0.60 27.52 -2.69
CA LYS A 370 -0.16 28.08 -3.97
C LYS A 370 -0.66 27.27 -5.17
N TYR A 371 -0.75 25.95 -5.05
CA TYR A 371 -1.40 25.11 -6.08
C TYR A 371 -2.87 25.50 -6.22
N ASP A 372 -3.59 25.64 -5.10
CA ASP A 372 -5.00 26.05 -5.12
C ASP A 372 -5.19 27.43 -5.74
N GLU A 373 -4.44 28.43 -5.28
CA GLU A 373 -4.53 29.83 -5.76
C GLU A 373 -4.39 29.92 -7.29
N VAL A 374 -3.55 29.07 -7.89
CA VAL A 374 -3.18 29.19 -9.30
C VAL A 374 -3.94 28.23 -10.21
N LEU A 375 -4.31 27.04 -9.70
CA LEU A 375 -4.81 25.93 -10.51
C LEU A 375 -6.27 25.57 -10.25
N VAL A 376 -6.82 25.93 -9.08
CA VAL A 376 -8.22 25.66 -8.73
C VAL A 376 -9.07 26.85 -9.18
N PRO A 377 -10.10 26.62 -10.02
CA PRO A 377 -11.01 27.69 -10.44
C PRO A 377 -11.63 28.41 -9.25
N ASP A 378 -11.85 29.72 -9.39
CA ASP A 378 -12.57 30.51 -8.40
C ASP A 378 -13.95 29.90 -8.15
N GLY A 379 -14.34 29.82 -6.87
CA GLY A 379 -15.62 29.24 -6.47
C GLY A 379 -15.54 28.32 -5.24
N PRO A 380 -16.52 27.42 -5.05
CA PRO A 380 -16.68 26.66 -3.81
C PRO A 380 -15.54 25.68 -3.52
N MET A 381 -14.78 25.26 -4.55
CA MET A 381 -13.65 24.34 -4.39
C MET A 381 -12.50 24.92 -3.54
N HIS A 382 -12.33 26.25 -3.49
CA HIS A 382 -11.35 26.89 -2.61
C HIS A 382 -11.63 26.64 -1.13
N ALA A 383 -12.89 26.49 -0.75
CA ALA A 383 -13.27 26.15 0.63
C ALA A 383 -12.78 24.75 1.02
N ILE A 384 -12.79 23.79 0.09
CA ILE A 384 -12.27 22.44 0.31
C ILE A 384 -10.78 22.51 0.65
N GLY A 385 -10.00 23.21 -0.18
CA GLY A 385 -8.57 23.35 0.04
C GLY A 385 -8.21 24.05 1.35
N ALA A 386 -8.93 25.11 1.70
CA ALA A 386 -8.78 25.80 2.97
C ALA A 386 -9.10 24.89 4.17
N GLU A 387 -10.18 24.12 4.08
CA GLU A 387 -10.57 23.13 5.09
C GLU A 387 -9.48 22.06 5.27
N LEU A 388 -8.99 21.47 4.17
CA LEU A 388 -7.95 20.43 4.22
C LEU A 388 -6.64 20.96 4.85
N ARG A 389 -6.22 22.18 4.53
CA ARG A 389 -5.03 22.79 5.16
C ARG A 389 -5.23 23.05 6.64
N ARG A 390 -6.43 23.47 7.06
CA ARG A 390 -6.78 23.63 8.48
C ARG A 390 -6.71 22.29 9.21
N LEU A 391 -7.27 21.23 8.61
CA LEU A 391 -7.23 19.87 9.16
C LEU A 391 -5.79 19.34 9.25
N LEU A 392 -4.94 19.63 8.27
CA LEU A 392 -3.51 19.27 8.32
C LEU A 392 -2.83 19.91 9.53
N GLN A 393 -2.98 21.22 9.73
CA GLN A 393 -2.34 21.92 10.85
C GLN A 393 -2.84 21.43 12.22
N HIS A 394 -4.14 21.14 12.30
CA HIS A 394 -4.73 20.56 13.50
C HIS A 394 -4.18 19.15 13.78
N THR A 395 -4.09 18.30 12.75
CA THR A 395 -3.52 16.96 12.84
C THR A 395 -2.05 16.99 13.27
N ILE A 396 -1.24 17.92 12.74
CA ILE A 396 0.15 18.12 13.17
C ILE A 396 0.24 18.40 14.67
N THR A 397 -0.64 19.25 15.19
CA THR A 397 -0.68 19.62 16.62
C THR A 397 -1.01 18.42 17.49
N LEU A 398 -2.01 17.63 17.09
CA LEU A 398 -2.44 16.44 17.81
C LEU A 398 -1.37 15.33 17.78
N VAL A 399 -0.73 15.10 16.63
CA VAL A 399 0.37 14.13 16.51
C VAL A 399 1.53 14.49 17.43
N MET A 400 1.96 15.75 17.45
CA MET A 400 3.03 16.21 18.36
C MET A 400 2.62 16.09 19.84
N ARG A 401 1.35 16.29 20.17
CA ARG A 401 0.84 16.06 21.53
C ARG A 401 0.94 14.59 21.94
N VAL A 402 0.62 13.65 21.04
CA VAL A 402 0.71 12.21 21.29
C VAL A 402 2.17 11.76 21.40
N SER A 403 3.05 12.20 20.50
CA SER A 403 4.47 11.81 20.50
C SER A 403 5.30 12.53 21.57
N GLY A 404 4.79 13.64 22.12
CA GLY A 404 5.51 14.51 23.06
C GLY A 404 6.59 15.38 22.40
N SER A 405 6.63 15.42 21.07
CA SER A 405 7.54 16.24 20.28
C SER A 405 7.18 17.74 20.39
N ARG A 406 8.19 18.62 20.45
CA ARG A 406 7.98 20.08 20.32
C ARG A 406 8.01 20.50 18.85
N ARG A 407 8.80 19.79 18.06
CA ARG A 407 8.88 19.89 16.61
C ARG A 407 8.83 18.48 16.03
N LEU A 408 8.15 18.34 14.89
CA LEU A 408 8.10 17.06 14.17
C LEU A 408 9.50 16.46 14.00
N LEU A 409 9.64 15.18 14.34
CA LEU A 409 10.88 14.38 14.31
C LEU A 409 11.91 14.74 15.37
N ASP A 410 11.53 15.31 16.52
CA ASP A 410 12.46 15.52 17.65
C ASP A 410 13.11 14.20 18.12
N ASN A 411 12.39 13.08 17.95
CA ASN A 411 12.85 11.73 18.26
C ASN A 411 13.72 11.09 17.15
N ASP A 412 13.87 11.73 15.98
CA ASP A 412 14.71 11.28 14.86
C ASP A 412 15.44 12.47 14.19
N ARG A 413 16.45 13.00 14.90
CA ARG A 413 17.25 14.14 14.43
C ARG A 413 17.96 13.91 13.09
N PRO A 414 18.55 12.73 12.80
CA PRO A 414 19.14 12.48 11.49
C PRO A 414 18.13 12.64 10.35
N GLN A 415 16.93 12.08 10.49
CA GLN A 415 15.89 12.21 9.47
C GLN A 415 15.38 13.64 9.36
N GLN A 416 15.17 14.33 10.49
CA GLN A 416 14.78 15.74 10.52
C GLN A 416 15.76 16.61 9.71
N ARG A 417 17.07 16.44 9.95
CA ARG A 417 18.13 17.15 9.21
C ARG A 417 18.11 16.83 7.72
N ALA A 418 17.90 15.57 7.35
CA ALA A 418 17.84 15.16 5.95
C ALA A 418 16.65 15.80 5.21
N ILE A 419 15.48 15.88 5.84
CA ILE A 419 14.29 16.55 5.27
C ILE A 419 14.54 18.05 5.16
N ASP A 420 15.08 18.68 6.20
CA ASP A 420 15.36 20.12 6.22
C ASP A 420 16.38 20.52 5.16
N ALA A 421 17.44 19.73 4.95
CA ALA A 421 18.45 19.99 3.93
C ALA A 421 17.88 19.97 2.49
N ARG A 422 16.81 19.20 2.25
CA ARG A 422 16.16 19.11 0.94
C ARG A 422 15.11 20.20 0.72
N ARG A 423 14.49 20.70 1.79
CA ARG A 423 13.37 21.65 1.72
C ARG A 423 13.63 22.88 0.83
N PRO A 424 14.79 23.57 0.90
CA PRO A 424 15.07 24.73 0.05
C PRO A 424 15.03 24.44 -1.45
N TRP A 425 15.33 23.21 -1.85
CA TRP A 425 15.36 22.79 -3.25
C TRP A 425 13.99 22.37 -3.78
N LEU A 426 13.08 21.96 -2.90
CA LEU A 426 11.74 21.53 -3.28
C LEU A 426 10.84 22.71 -3.66
N THR A 427 10.92 23.83 -2.92
CA THR A 427 10.03 24.98 -3.14
C THR A 427 10.14 25.56 -4.55
N PRO A 428 11.34 25.85 -5.11
CA PRO A 428 11.45 26.31 -6.49
C PRO A 428 10.86 25.33 -7.50
N MET A 429 11.03 24.01 -7.28
CA MET A 429 10.48 22.98 -8.15
C MET A 429 8.95 22.92 -8.07
N ASN A 430 8.38 23.10 -6.88
CA ASN A 430 6.93 23.21 -6.71
C ASN A 430 6.37 24.43 -7.46
N LEU A 431 7.00 25.60 -7.34
CA LEU A 431 6.55 26.81 -8.06
C LEU A 431 6.69 26.68 -9.57
N ALA A 432 7.79 26.08 -10.04
CA ALA A 432 7.98 25.74 -11.45
C ALA A 432 6.89 24.79 -11.96
N GLN A 433 6.55 23.76 -11.18
CA GLN A 433 5.48 22.83 -11.51
C GLN A 433 4.11 23.53 -11.61
N VAL A 434 3.77 24.39 -10.64
CA VAL A 434 2.53 25.17 -10.66
C VAL A 434 2.44 26.02 -11.93
N ARG A 435 3.55 26.68 -12.31
CA ARG A 435 3.61 27.46 -13.55
C ARG A 435 3.43 26.58 -14.79
N ALA A 436 4.11 25.44 -14.86
CA ALA A 436 4.00 24.50 -15.98
C ALA A 436 2.57 23.99 -16.13
N LEU A 437 1.94 23.53 -15.04
CA LEU A 437 0.55 23.05 -15.02
C LEU A 437 -0.43 24.12 -15.49
N LYS A 438 -0.28 25.37 -15.05
CA LYS A 438 -1.13 26.48 -15.50
C LYS A 438 -1.04 26.67 -17.01
N LEU A 439 0.17 26.65 -17.56
CA LEU A 439 0.40 26.82 -19.00
C LEU A 439 -0.16 25.64 -19.80
N MET A 440 0.10 24.40 -19.36
CA MET A 440 -0.39 23.19 -20.02
C MET A 440 -1.92 23.13 -20.06
N ARG A 441 -2.59 23.47 -18.95
CA ARG A 441 -4.05 23.48 -18.86
C ARG A 441 -4.67 24.59 -19.71
N ALA A 442 -4.01 25.75 -19.82
CA ALA A 442 -4.43 26.80 -20.74
C ALA A 442 -4.35 26.34 -22.21
N CYS A 443 -3.23 25.72 -22.63
CA CYS A 443 -3.11 25.13 -23.97
C CYS A 443 -4.20 24.09 -24.26
N SER A 444 -4.44 23.18 -23.31
CA SER A 444 -5.49 22.16 -23.45
C SER A 444 -6.89 22.77 -23.60
N SER A 445 -7.20 23.86 -22.87
CA SER A 445 -8.48 24.57 -23.03
C SER A 445 -8.67 25.23 -24.39
N GLU A 446 -7.56 25.53 -25.09
CA GLU A 446 -7.54 26.05 -26.46
C GLU A 446 -7.40 24.96 -27.53
N ASN A 447 -7.48 23.68 -27.16
CA ASN A 447 -7.17 22.52 -28.02
C ASN A 447 -5.79 22.60 -28.69
N LYS A 448 -4.79 23.11 -27.95
CA LYS A 448 -3.39 23.20 -28.37
C LYS A 448 -2.52 22.27 -27.52
N GLU A 449 -1.49 21.71 -28.15
CA GLU A 449 -0.44 20.99 -27.43
C GLU A 449 0.48 21.99 -26.73
N PRO A 450 0.93 21.70 -25.49
CA PRO A 450 1.92 22.53 -24.80
C PRO A 450 3.27 22.45 -25.52
N ASP A 451 4.04 23.54 -25.45
CA ASP A 451 5.44 23.56 -25.91
C ASP A 451 6.25 22.45 -25.20
N ALA A 452 7.20 21.85 -25.92
CA ALA A 452 8.16 20.88 -25.39
C ALA A 452 8.88 21.43 -24.14
N VAL A 453 9.24 22.72 -24.11
CA VAL A 453 9.90 23.34 -22.95
C VAL A 453 9.00 23.32 -21.71
N VAL A 454 7.69 23.54 -21.86
CA VAL A 454 6.73 23.50 -20.76
C VAL A 454 6.54 22.07 -20.27
N THR A 455 6.48 21.12 -21.20
CA THR A 455 6.39 19.69 -20.90
C THR A 455 7.63 19.21 -20.15
N ASP A 456 8.83 19.59 -20.59
CA ASP A 456 10.10 19.26 -19.93
C ASP A 456 10.18 19.88 -18.54
N LEU A 457 9.76 21.14 -18.38
CA LEU A 457 9.69 21.79 -17.06
C LEU A 457 8.80 21.01 -16.10
N PHE A 458 7.62 20.57 -16.57
CA PHE A 458 6.73 19.72 -15.79
C PHE A 458 7.41 18.40 -15.41
N VAL A 459 7.96 17.66 -16.38
CA VAL A 459 8.60 16.36 -16.15
C VAL A 459 9.78 16.47 -15.18
N ILE A 460 10.64 17.48 -15.33
CA ILE A 460 11.80 17.72 -14.46
C ILE A 460 11.32 18.06 -13.04
N SER A 461 10.33 18.94 -12.90
CA SER A 461 9.79 19.30 -11.59
C SER A 461 9.23 18.08 -10.86
N VAL A 462 8.50 17.20 -11.57
CA VAL A 462 7.93 15.98 -11.00
C VAL A 462 9.02 15.03 -10.50
N LYS A 463 10.05 14.80 -11.32
CA LYS A 463 11.19 13.95 -10.97
C LYS A 463 11.97 14.51 -9.79
N ALA A 464 12.22 15.83 -9.77
CA ALA A 464 12.95 16.49 -8.68
C ALA A 464 12.18 16.41 -7.35
N LEU A 465 10.86 16.67 -7.38
CA LEU A 465 10.01 16.55 -6.19
C LEU A 465 9.93 15.11 -5.69
N ALA A 466 9.78 14.13 -6.59
CA ALA A 466 9.79 12.72 -6.22
C ALA A 466 11.12 12.29 -5.60
N ALA A 467 12.25 12.72 -6.17
CA ALA A 467 13.58 12.41 -5.66
C ALA A 467 13.86 13.07 -4.30
N GLY A 468 13.40 14.30 -4.08
CA GLY A 468 13.63 15.01 -2.83
C GLY A 468 12.69 14.56 -1.70
N LEU A 469 11.43 14.25 -2.02
CA LEU A 469 10.45 13.74 -1.04
C LEU A 469 10.65 12.26 -0.73
N GLN A 470 11.12 11.47 -1.70
CA GLN A 470 11.28 10.02 -1.58
C GLN A 470 9.95 9.36 -1.14
N ASN A 471 9.99 8.64 -0.03
CA ASN A 471 8.89 7.91 0.59
C ASN A 471 7.88 8.80 1.33
N THR A 472 6.60 8.72 0.98
CA THR A 472 5.57 9.62 1.52
C THR A 472 4.26 8.97 1.96
N GLY A 473 3.99 7.66 1.80
CA GLY A 473 2.72 7.07 2.25
C GLY A 473 2.42 5.62 1.90
#